data_AF-A0AA51YIX9-F1
#
_entry.id   AF-A0AA51YIX9-F1
#
_cell.length_a   1.000
_cell.length_b   1.000
_cell.length_c   1.000
_cell.angle_alpha   90.00
_cell.angle_beta   90.00
_cell.angle_gamma   90.00
#
_symmetry.space_group_name_H-M   'P 1'
#
loop_
_entity.id
_entity.type
_entity.pdbx_description
1 polymer ?
#
loop_
_entity_poly.entity_id
_entity_poly.type
_entity_poly.pdbx_seq_one_letter_code
_entity_poly.pdbx_strand_id
1 'polypeptide(L)'
;MNKLFIFFMMALFLTSAGCTEVQNNTNENAVSDTAIVVYLSYGAFTLPEMAVQELVVNLTAVNLSYYNYQNELTARYVKSIDQETRDNLISLLNNNSFMEMNDQYEPQEGQTVVADTGTVEIQVIQSDASKIIKIDPYSPEYMPEKLREINAALIELKQYAMTPSENEVKETASQWIMSAPTYSFDGSDLALEDYQVSTENPGEYTLNYTFTSSHGGYGNRSDQMVTQVITEHSIEVVLYNRNVIFATIDDVWDEVNQVMLEKTVTMKSQEMNCSQTPWQTWYADGNINFFKEPTEEELVIAYFGTVYNIEVSDLSQTSLDDGNCQYTIKVKESAVETLTEMGWQEA
;
A
#
# COMPACT_ATOMS: atom_id res chain seq x y z
N MET A 1 -76.85 -3.60 17.39
CA MET A 1 -76.44 -2.41 18.18
C MET A 1 -75.72 -1.48 17.24
N ASN A 2 -76.38 -0.37 16.90
CA ASN A 2 -75.88 0.69 16.02
C ASN A 2 -74.74 1.48 16.67
N LYS A 3 -73.82 1.97 15.82
CA LYS A 3 -73.22 3.33 15.78
C LYS A 3 -71.93 3.24 14.92
N LEU A 4 -71.59 4.14 14.03
CA LEU A 4 -72.20 5.36 13.49
C LEU A 4 -71.33 5.73 12.26
N PHE A 5 -71.96 6.06 11.15
CA PHE A 5 -71.33 6.67 9.97
C PHE A 5 -70.66 8.00 10.32
N ILE A 6 -69.46 8.26 9.79
CA ILE A 6 -69.01 9.62 9.45
C ILE A 6 -68.44 9.59 8.03
N PHE A 7 -69.28 10.05 7.11
CA PHE A 7 -68.93 10.64 5.83
C PHE A 7 -68.14 11.94 6.12
N PHE A 8 -67.01 12.17 5.45
CA PHE A 8 -66.55 13.54 5.22
C PHE A 8 -66.34 13.78 3.73
N MET A 9 -66.73 15.00 3.38
CA MET A 9 -67.22 15.44 2.10
C MET A 9 -66.09 16.06 1.30
N MET A 10 -66.11 15.74 0.01
CA MET A 10 -65.43 16.37 -1.11
C MET A 10 -65.38 17.90 -0.97
N ALA A 11 -64.16 18.46 -0.94
CA ALA A 11 -63.92 19.87 -1.20
C ALA A 11 -63.27 20.01 -2.58
N LEU A 12 -64.09 20.42 -3.53
CA LEU A 12 -63.71 20.83 -4.88
C LEU A 12 -63.01 22.20 -4.78
N PHE A 13 -61.72 22.28 -5.08
CA PHE A 13 -61.06 23.54 -5.41
C PHE A 13 -60.75 23.54 -6.91
N LEU A 14 -61.54 24.31 -7.65
CA LEU A 14 -61.22 24.80 -8.98
C LEU A 14 -60.55 26.18 -8.86
N THR A 15 -59.70 26.46 -9.85
CA THR A 15 -58.86 27.67 -10.10
C THR A 15 -57.42 27.48 -9.62
N SER A 16 -56.38 27.66 -10.43
CA SER A 16 -56.23 28.38 -11.69
C SER A 16 -55.36 27.59 -12.69
N ALA A 17 -55.66 27.74 -13.98
CA ALA A 17 -54.75 27.41 -15.06
C ALA A 17 -53.56 28.40 -15.00
N GLY A 18 -52.55 28.05 -14.22
CA GLY A 18 -51.19 28.53 -14.43
C GLY A 18 -50.52 27.54 -15.35
N CYS A 19 -50.08 27.98 -16.53
CA CYS A 19 -49.10 27.25 -17.32
C CYS A 19 -47.88 27.06 -16.41
N THR A 20 -47.76 25.87 -15.82
CA THR A 20 -46.51 25.44 -15.23
C THR A 20 -45.61 25.15 -16.43
N GLU A 21 -44.59 25.98 -16.63
CA GLU A 21 -43.42 25.56 -17.39
C GLU A 21 -43.08 24.15 -16.92
N VAL A 22 -43.08 23.20 -17.86
CA VAL A 22 -42.42 21.93 -17.67
C VAL A 22 -40.97 22.29 -17.41
N GLN A 23 -40.58 22.39 -16.15
CA GLN A 23 -39.18 22.21 -15.79
C GLN A 23 -38.86 20.81 -16.29
N ASN A 24 -38.09 20.74 -17.39
CA ASN A 24 -37.38 19.54 -17.74
C ASN A 24 -36.59 19.13 -16.50
N ASN A 25 -37.11 18.15 -15.75
CA ASN A 25 -36.35 17.45 -14.73
C ASN A 25 -35.20 16.78 -15.45
N THR A 26 -34.04 17.43 -15.49
CA THR A 26 -32.87 16.94 -16.21
C THR A 26 -32.25 15.69 -15.57
N ASN A 27 -32.81 15.12 -14.51
CA ASN A 27 -32.12 14.12 -13.69
C ASN A 27 -33.08 13.16 -12.94
N GLU A 28 -34.04 12.52 -13.63
CA GLU A 28 -34.87 11.47 -13.00
C GLU A 28 -34.03 10.24 -12.57
N ASN A 29 -32.81 10.09 -13.14
CA ASN A 29 -31.87 9.00 -12.88
C ASN A 29 -30.57 9.46 -12.16
N ALA A 30 -30.53 10.66 -11.58
CA ALA A 30 -29.33 11.09 -10.88
C ALA A 30 -29.10 10.31 -9.58
N VAL A 31 -27.83 10.11 -9.26
CA VAL A 31 -27.37 9.64 -7.96
C VAL A 31 -27.47 10.80 -6.97
N SER A 32 -28.27 10.60 -5.92
CA SER A 32 -28.47 11.49 -4.79
C SER A 32 -27.22 11.62 -3.92
N ASP A 33 -27.04 12.80 -3.33
CA ASP A 33 -26.00 13.04 -2.32
C ASP A 33 -26.10 12.08 -1.14
N THR A 34 -27.30 11.57 -0.83
CA THR A 34 -27.53 10.61 0.26
C THR A 34 -27.30 9.14 -0.11
N ALA A 35 -26.92 8.86 -1.36
CA ALA A 35 -26.72 7.49 -1.84
C ALA A 35 -25.62 6.76 -1.06
N ILE A 36 -25.78 5.45 -0.93
CA ILE A 36 -24.74 4.54 -0.45
C ILE A 36 -24.13 3.84 -1.65
N VAL A 37 -22.81 3.88 -1.76
CA VAL A 37 -22.08 3.17 -2.81
C VAL A 37 -21.43 1.95 -2.19
N VAL A 38 -21.66 0.78 -2.78
CA VAL A 38 -21.06 -0.48 -2.35
C VAL A 38 -20.21 -1.02 -3.48
N TYR A 39 -18.98 -1.41 -3.18
CA TYR A 39 -18.11 -2.17 -4.07
C TYR A 39 -17.83 -3.51 -3.41
N LEU A 40 -18.24 -4.59 -4.06
CA LEU A 40 -18.10 -5.94 -3.55
C LEU A 40 -17.22 -6.75 -4.53
N SER A 41 -16.18 -7.41 -4.03
CA SER A 41 -15.34 -8.31 -4.82
C SER A 41 -15.23 -9.68 -4.16
N TYR A 42 -15.41 -10.75 -4.94
CA TYR A 42 -15.38 -12.13 -4.44
C TYR A 42 -14.98 -13.13 -5.52
N GLY A 43 -14.65 -14.37 -5.13
CA GLY A 43 -14.38 -15.47 -6.07
C GLY A 43 -13.03 -15.39 -6.80
N ALA A 44 -12.22 -14.38 -6.51
CA ALA A 44 -10.85 -14.27 -6.97
C ALA A 44 -9.93 -15.22 -6.18
N PHE A 45 -8.74 -15.50 -6.74
CA PHE A 45 -7.69 -16.19 -5.99
C PHE A 45 -7.03 -15.23 -4.99
N THR A 46 -7.60 -15.14 -3.79
CA THR A 46 -7.11 -14.31 -2.67
C THR A 46 -6.77 -15.16 -1.45
N LEU A 47 -6.17 -14.54 -0.43
CA LEU A 47 -6.00 -15.17 0.87
C LEU A 47 -7.38 -15.58 1.45
N PRO A 48 -7.52 -16.76 2.10
CA PRO A 48 -8.81 -17.25 2.60
C PRO A 48 -9.55 -16.27 3.52
N GLU A 49 -8.81 -15.48 4.31
CA GLU A 49 -9.33 -14.43 5.18
C GLU A 49 -9.86 -13.20 4.43
N MET A 50 -9.54 -13.06 3.14
CA MET A 50 -9.94 -11.96 2.26
C MET A 50 -10.74 -12.46 1.05
N ALA A 51 -11.45 -13.58 1.22
CA ALA A 51 -12.26 -14.22 0.18
C ALA A 51 -13.35 -13.29 -0.39
N VAL A 52 -13.91 -12.43 0.46
CA VAL A 52 -14.87 -11.40 0.09
C VAL A 52 -14.38 -10.05 0.63
N GLN A 53 -14.42 -9.03 -0.22
CA GLN A 53 -14.08 -7.66 0.17
C GLN A 53 -15.25 -6.74 -0.14
N GLU A 54 -15.66 -5.96 0.84
CA GLU A 54 -16.80 -5.05 0.75
C GLU A 54 -16.34 -3.65 1.15
N LEU A 55 -16.43 -2.71 0.22
CA LEU A 55 -16.29 -1.28 0.49
C LEU A 55 -17.69 -0.66 0.50
N VAL A 56 -18.03 0.02 1.59
CA VAL A 56 -19.25 0.81 1.72
C VAL A 56 -18.87 2.27 1.91
N VAL A 57 -19.26 3.11 0.96
CA VAL A 57 -19.11 4.57 1.03
C VAL A 57 -20.47 5.18 1.33
N ASN A 58 -20.60 5.80 2.50
CA ASN A 58 -21.80 6.53 2.92
C ASN A 58 -21.52 8.03 3.05
N LEU A 59 -22.43 8.77 3.67
CA LEU A 59 -22.31 10.24 3.85
C LEU A 59 -21.13 10.67 4.73
N THR A 60 -20.64 9.79 5.59
CA THR A 60 -19.71 10.16 6.69
C THR A 60 -18.44 9.34 6.70
N ALA A 61 -18.44 8.17 6.06
CA ALA A 61 -17.32 7.25 6.12
C ALA A 61 -17.19 6.36 4.88
N VAL A 62 -15.95 5.92 4.70
CA VAL A 62 -15.56 4.77 3.88
C VAL A 62 -15.31 3.60 4.82
N ASN A 63 -16.04 2.50 4.66
CA ASN A 63 -15.93 1.29 5.44
C ASN A 63 -15.49 0.13 4.54
N LEU A 64 -14.28 -0.36 4.74
CA LEU A 64 -13.75 -1.54 4.07
C LEU A 64 -13.80 -2.73 5.03
N SER A 65 -14.49 -3.80 4.65
CA SER A 65 -14.58 -5.04 5.41
C SER A 65 -14.06 -6.21 4.58
N TYR A 66 -13.32 -7.11 5.23
CA TYR A 66 -12.89 -8.39 4.67
C TYR A 66 -13.60 -9.53 5.37
N TYR A 67 -14.00 -10.54 4.60
CA TYR A 67 -14.65 -11.73 5.10
C TYR A 67 -14.01 -12.99 4.51
N ASN A 68 -14.03 -14.07 5.27
CA ASN A 68 -13.59 -15.38 4.80
C ASN A 68 -14.69 -16.10 3.97
N TYR A 69 -14.39 -17.31 3.49
CA TYR A 69 -15.34 -18.12 2.72
C TYR A 69 -16.60 -18.54 3.51
N GLN A 70 -16.58 -18.45 4.84
CA GLN A 70 -17.73 -18.69 5.72
C GLN A 70 -18.52 -17.41 6.01
N ASN A 71 -18.16 -16.30 5.36
CA ASN A 71 -18.74 -14.97 5.56
C ASN A 71 -18.53 -14.41 6.98
N GLU A 72 -17.46 -14.83 7.65
CA GLU A 72 -17.05 -14.28 8.94
C GLU A 72 -16.14 -13.08 8.72
N LEU A 73 -16.38 -12.00 9.47
CA LEU A 73 -15.59 -10.78 9.40
C LEU A 73 -14.17 -11.04 9.94
N THR A 74 -13.15 -10.81 9.10
CA THR A 74 -11.75 -11.04 9.44
C THR A 74 -11.00 -9.73 9.72
N ALA A 75 -11.38 -8.65 9.03
CA ALA A 75 -10.84 -7.32 9.26
C ALA A 75 -11.84 -6.24 8.85
N ARG A 76 -11.73 -5.06 9.47
CA ARG A 76 -12.53 -3.88 9.15
C ARG A 76 -11.73 -2.61 9.33
N TYR A 77 -11.81 -1.72 8.34
CA TYR A 77 -11.21 -0.40 8.33
C TYR A 77 -12.30 0.65 8.09
N VAL A 78 -12.42 1.59 9.01
CA VAL A 78 -13.42 2.67 8.92
C VAL A 78 -12.69 4.00 8.98
N LYS A 79 -12.89 4.83 7.96
CA LYS A 79 -12.27 6.15 7.87
C LYS A 79 -13.32 7.20 7.49
N SER A 80 -13.33 8.32 8.19
CA SER A 80 -14.22 9.43 7.87
C SER A 80 -13.93 9.93 6.46
N ILE A 81 -14.96 10.25 5.69
CA ILE A 81 -14.81 10.87 4.36
C ILE A 81 -15.15 12.36 4.49
N ASP A 82 -14.32 13.23 3.91
CA ASP A 82 -14.64 14.64 3.82
C ASP A 82 -15.68 14.91 2.72
N GLN A 83 -16.33 16.06 2.81
CA GLN A 83 -17.42 16.41 1.90
C GLN A 83 -16.94 16.53 0.45
N GLU A 84 -15.74 17.07 0.20
CA GLU A 84 -15.22 17.27 -1.15
C GLU A 84 -14.96 15.92 -1.84
N THR A 85 -14.26 15.00 -1.17
CA THR A 85 -14.04 13.63 -1.68
C THR A 85 -15.36 12.93 -1.96
N ARG A 86 -16.36 13.11 -1.08
CA ARG A 86 -17.67 12.51 -1.23
C ARG A 86 -18.49 13.11 -2.39
N ASP A 87 -18.46 14.43 -2.57
CA ASP A 87 -19.15 15.13 -3.65
C ASP A 87 -18.52 14.81 -5.01
N ASN A 88 -17.19 14.63 -5.05
CA ASN A 88 -16.46 14.19 -6.23
C ASN A 88 -16.88 12.79 -6.68
N LEU A 89 -17.06 11.83 -5.75
CA LEU A 89 -17.56 10.49 -6.08
C LEU A 89 -18.97 10.53 -6.70
N ILE A 90 -19.88 11.31 -6.13
CA ILE A 90 -21.25 11.44 -6.68
C ILE A 90 -21.24 12.10 -8.04
N SER A 91 -20.46 13.16 -8.19
CA SER A 91 -20.28 13.85 -9.47
C SER A 91 -19.74 12.88 -10.52
N LEU A 92 -18.77 12.04 -10.17
CA LEU A 92 -18.23 11.02 -11.07
C LEU A 92 -19.31 10.01 -11.51
N LEU A 93 -20.12 9.49 -10.59
CA LEU A 93 -21.21 8.57 -10.90
C LEU A 93 -22.26 9.20 -11.83
N ASN A 94 -22.63 10.46 -11.56
CA ASN A 94 -23.60 11.20 -12.36
C ASN A 94 -23.08 11.56 -13.75
N ASN A 95 -21.85 12.08 -13.86
CA ASN A 95 -21.22 12.44 -15.12
C ASN A 95 -21.03 11.22 -16.04
N ASN A 96 -20.86 10.05 -15.45
CA ASN A 96 -20.73 8.78 -16.16
C ASN A 96 -22.05 8.05 -16.38
N SER A 97 -23.20 8.63 -15.98
CA SER A 97 -24.54 8.04 -16.16
C SER A 97 -24.67 6.64 -15.56
N PHE A 98 -24.12 6.41 -14.37
CA PHE A 98 -24.04 5.09 -13.74
C PHE A 98 -25.38 4.33 -13.71
N MET A 99 -26.47 5.03 -13.38
CA MET A 99 -27.82 4.44 -13.29
C MET A 99 -28.34 3.87 -14.62
N GLU A 100 -27.79 4.33 -15.75
CA GLU A 100 -28.21 3.95 -17.11
C GLU A 100 -27.28 2.92 -17.76
N MET A 101 -26.17 2.57 -17.11
CA MET A 101 -25.22 1.57 -17.62
C MET A 101 -25.84 0.17 -17.70
N ASN A 102 -25.23 -0.73 -18.47
CA ASN A 102 -25.62 -2.13 -18.48
C ASN A 102 -25.42 -2.77 -17.10
N ASP A 103 -26.28 -3.73 -16.77
CA ASP A 103 -26.22 -4.46 -15.49
C ASP A 103 -25.02 -5.42 -15.41
N GLN A 104 -24.45 -5.80 -16.55
CA GLN A 104 -23.40 -6.82 -16.64
C GLN A 104 -22.41 -6.52 -17.76
N TYR A 105 -21.14 -6.76 -17.48
CA TYR A 105 -20.03 -6.69 -18.42
C TYR A 105 -19.21 -7.98 -18.36
N GLU A 106 -19.05 -8.61 -19.52
CA GLU A 106 -18.35 -9.88 -19.74
C GLU A 106 -17.41 -9.75 -20.95
N PRO A 107 -16.43 -10.66 -21.10
CA PRO A 107 -15.56 -10.69 -22.27
C PRO A 107 -16.37 -10.80 -23.57
N GLN A 108 -16.09 -9.92 -24.52
CA GLN A 108 -16.66 -9.99 -25.87
C GLN A 108 -15.96 -11.07 -26.70
N GLU A 109 -16.61 -11.49 -27.79
CA GLU A 109 -16.03 -12.47 -28.72
C GLU A 109 -14.65 -12.02 -29.22
N GLY A 110 -13.65 -12.88 -29.05
CA GLY A 110 -12.26 -12.60 -29.40
C GLY A 110 -11.42 -11.91 -28.32
N GLN A 111 -12.01 -11.50 -27.19
CA GLN A 111 -11.25 -11.04 -26.03
C GLN A 111 -10.67 -12.22 -25.23
N THR A 112 -9.48 -12.02 -24.66
CA THR A 112 -8.87 -13.00 -23.75
C THR A 112 -9.69 -13.07 -22.46
N VAL A 113 -10.08 -14.28 -22.07
CA VAL A 113 -10.72 -14.53 -20.77
C VAL A 113 -9.62 -14.69 -19.73
N VAL A 114 -9.60 -13.80 -18.74
CA VAL A 114 -8.70 -13.91 -17.59
C VAL A 114 -9.40 -14.75 -16.51
N ALA A 115 -8.83 -15.90 -16.18
CA ALA A 115 -9.30 -16.72 -15.07
C ALA A 115 -8.79 -16.16 -13.72
N ASP A 116 -9.38 -16.63 -12.63
CA ASP A 116 -8.92 -16.36 -11.25
C ASP A 116 -9.03 -14.91 -10.74
N THR A 117 -9.61 -13.99 -11.52
CA THR A 117 -9.83 -12.59 -11.10
C THR A 117 -11.15 -12.38 -10.35
N GLY A 118 -12.02 -13.39 -10.30
CA GLY A 118 -13.28 -13.35 -9.57
C GLY A 118 -14.31 -12.42 -10.20
N THR A 119 -15.20 -11.89 -9.36
CA THR A 119 -16.31 -11.03 -9.73
C THR A 119 -16.25 -9.73 -8.93
N VAL A 120 -16.62 -8.63 -9.58
CA VAL A 120 -16.88 -7.35 -8.91
C VAL A 120 -18.32 -6.90 -9.14
N GLU A 121 -18.97 -6.44 -8.08
CA GLU A 121 -20.27 -5.79 -8.12
C GLU A 121 -20.14 -4.36 -7.58
N ILE A 122 -20.58 -3.38 -8.37
CA ILE A 122 -20.70 -1.99 -7.94
C ILE A 122 -22.17 -1.67 -7.81
N GLN A 123 -22.59 -1.27 -6.63
CA GLN A 123 -23.97 -0.96 -6.31
C GLN A 123 -24.12 0.47 -5.83
N VAL A 124 -25.15 1.15 -6.32
CA VAL A 124 -25.63 2.43 -5.79
C VAL A 124 -27.02 2.19 -5.20
N ILE A 125 -27.18 2.53 -3.92
CA ILE A 125 -28.42 2.39 -3.16
C ILE A 125 -28.93 3.78 -2.78
N GLN A 126 -30.18 4.07 -3.12
CA GLN A 126 -30.86 5.33 -2.86
C GLN A 126 -32.23 5.06 -2.21
N SER A 127 -32.94 6.10 -1.79
CA SER A 127 -34.23 5.96 -1.08
C SER A 127 -35.32 5.30 -1.92
N ASP A 128 -35.31 5.52 -3.23
CA ASP A 128 -36.35 5.10 -4.19
C ASP A 128 -35.82 4.21 -5.33
N ALA A 129 -34.51 4.07 -5.47
CA ALA A 129 -33.88 3.29 -6.54
C ALA A 129 -32.59 2.60 -6.08
N SER A 130 -32.24 1.50 -6.76
CA SER A 130 -30.92 0.88 -6.65
C SER A 130 -30.44 0.39 -8.00
N LYS A 131 -29.14 0.46 -8.26
CA LYS A 131 -28.49 -0.08 -9.45
C LYS A 131 -27.33 -0.96 -9.03
N ILE A 132 -27.19 -2.13 -9.65
CA ILE A 132 -26.04 -3.02 -9.48
C ILE A 132 -25.45 -3.25 -10.86
N ILE A 133 -24.13 -3.14 -10.98
CA ILE A 133 -23.36 -3.49 -12.16
C ILE A 133 -22.40 -4.60 -11.78
N LYS A 134 -22.46 -5.71 -12.51
CA LYS A 134 -21.60 -6.88 -12.34
C LYS A 134 -20.51 -6.93 -13.42
N ILE A 135 -19.27 -7.20 -13.03
CA ILE A 135 -18.14 -7.47 -13.92
C ILE A 135 -17.63 -8.88 -13.62
N ASP A 136 -17.74 -9.78 -14.59
CA ASP A 136 -17.46 -11.22 -14.40
C ASP A 136 -16.92 -11.88 -15.69
N PRO A 137 -15.68 -12.39 -15.71
CA PRO A 137 -14.65 -12.23 -14.68
C PRO A 137 -14.18 -10.78 -14.55
N TYR A 138 -13.63 -10.40 -13.40
CA TYR A 138 -13.16 -9.04 -13.16
C TYR A 138 -11.94 -8.71 -14.03
N SER A 139 -12.09 -7.77 -14.96
CA SER A 139 -10.97 -7.15 -15.68
C SER A 139 -11.36 -5.76 -16.17
N PRO A 140 -10.49 -4.74 -16.02
CA PRO A 140 -10.70 -3.42 -16.63
C PRO A 140 -10.94 -3.47 -18.15
N GLU A 141 -10.47 -4.52 -18.84
CA GLU A 141 -10.62 -4.66 -20.30
C GLU A 141 -12.06 -4.94 -20.76
N TYR A 142 -12.93 -5.42 -19.87
CA TYR A 142 -14.34 -5.69 -20.19
C TYR A 142 -15.25 -4.51 -19.89
N MET A 143 -14.71 -3.47 -19.23
CA MET A 143 -15.45 -2.30 -18.80
C MET A 143 -15.38 -1.18 -19.86
N PRO A 144 -16.47 -0.45 -20.12
CA PRO A 144 -16.39 0.81 -20.85
C PRO A 144 -15.58 1.83 -20.03
N GLU A 145 -14.98 2.81 -20.72
CA GLU A 145 -14.15 3.86 -20.12
C GLU A 145 -14.81 4.52 -18.89
N LYS A 146 -16.09 4.87 -19.02
CA LYS A 146 -16.91 5.44 -17.94
C LYS A 146 -16.94 4.58 -16.67
N LEU A 147 -17.04 3.25 -16.82
CA LEU A 147 -17.07 2.33 -15.67
C LEU A 147 -15.66 2.10 -15.10
N ARG A 148 -14.62 2.13 -15.95
CA ARG A 148 -13.23 2.06 -15.50
C ARG A 148 -12.87 3.22 -14.58
N GLU A 149 -13.30 4.44 -14.90
CA GLU A 149 -13.09 5.62 -14.05
C GLU A 149 -13.72 5.45 -12.66
N ILE A 150 -14.99 5.00 -12.62
CA ILE A 150 -15.70 4.74 -11.37
C ILE A 150 -15.01 3.63 -10.56
N ASN A 151 -14.63 2.54 -11.22
CA ASN A 151 -13.91 1.44 -10.58
C ASN A 151 -12.55 1.91 -10.00
N ALA A 152 -11.81 2.75 -10.74
CA ALA A 152 -10.53 3.30 -10.26
C ALA A 152 -10.73 4.16 -9.00
N ALA A 153 -11.70 5.08 -8.99
CA ALA A 153 -12.01 5.90 -7.82
C ALA A 153 -12.42 5.06 -6.60
N LEU A 154 -13.18 3.98 -6.79
CA LEU A 154 -13.54 3.06 -5.71
C LEU A 154 -12.32 2.29 -5.18
N ILE A 155 -11.38 1.89 -6.03
CA ILE A 155 -10.11 1.27 -5.61
C ILE A 155 -9.27 2.25 -4.79
N GLU A 156 -9.19 3.52 -5.21
CA GLU A 156 -8.52 4.57 -4.44
C GLU A 156 -9.16 4.76 -3.07
N LEU A 157 -10.50 4.70 -2.98
CA LEU A 157 -11.20 4.75 -1.68
C LEU A 157 -10.95 3.50 -0.82
N LYS A 158 -10.78 2.31 -1.43
CA LYS A 158 -10.32 1.12 -0.68
C LYS A 158 -8.94 1.38 -0.07
N GLN A 159 -7.99 1.87 -0.87
CA GLN A 159 -6.64 2.19 -0.39
C GLN A 159 -6.70 3.26 0.71
N TYR A 160 -7.47 4.33 0.50
CA TYR A 160 -7.68 5.39 1.48
C TYR A 160 -8.15 4.86 2.83
N ALA A 161 -9.13 3.95 2.84
CA ALA A 161 -9.64 3.32 4.06
C ALA A 161 -8.57 2.47 4.76
N MET A 162 -7.71 1.80 4.00
CA MET A 162 -6.59 1.02 4.52
C MET A 162 -5.43 1.90 5.02
N THR A 163 -5.24 3.11 4.48
CA THR A 163 -4.14 3.99 4.90
C THR A 163 -4.35 4.45 6.36
N PRO A 164 -3.49 4.03 7.31
CA PRO A 164 -3.59 4.48 8.70
C PRO A 164 -3.37 6.00 8.82
N SER A 165 -3.92 6.58 9.88
CA SER A 165 -3.61 7.98 10.22
C SER A 165 -2.20 8.10 10.80
N GLU A 166 -1.58 9.29 10.72
CA GLU A 166 -0.26 9.52 11.33
C GLU A 166 -0.24 9.16 12.82
N ASN A 167 -1.28 9.52 13.58
CA ASN A 167 -1.40 9.16 14.99
C ASN A 167 -1.47 7.64 15.21
N GLU A 168 -2.20 6.94 14.35
CA GLU A 168 -2.31 5.48 14.41
C GLU A 168 -0.97 4.81 14.11
N VAL A 169 -0.23 5.32 13.11
CA VAL A 169 1.12 4.83 12.78
C VAL A 169 2.07 5.05 13.96
N LYS A 170 2.10 6.26 14.53
CA LYS A 170 2.96 6.60 15.69
C LYS A 170 2.64 5.77 16.93
N GLU A 171 1.35 5.54 17.20
CA GLU A 171 0.91 4.70 18.33
C GLU A 171 1.28 3.23 18.10
N THR A 172 1.11 2.73 16.87
CA THR A 172 1.48 1.35 16.54
C THR A 172 2.98 1.13 16.72
N ALA A 173 3.79 2.07 16.20
CA ALA A 173 5.24 2.01 16.35
C ALA A 173 5.68 2.08 17.82
N SER A 174 5.18 3.06 18.58
CA SER A 174 5.56 3.23 19.98
C SER A 174 5.17 2.03 20.84
N GLN A 175 3.97 1.50 20.68
CA GLN A 175 3.52 0.30 21.40
C GLN A 175 4.37 -0.93 21.04
N TRP A 176 4.69 -1.08 19.76
CA TRP A 176 5.56 -2.17 19.31
C TRP A 176 6.94 -2.06 19.97
N ILE A 177 7.58 -0.89 19.92
CA ILE A 177 8.89 -0.64 20.55
C ILE A 177 8.83 -0.95 22.05
N MET A 178 7.80 -0.43 22.75
CA MET A 178 7.64 -0.67 24.19
C MET A 178 7.46 -2.15 24.56
N SER A 179 6.95 -2.95 23.64
CA SER A 179 6.81 -4.41 23.80
C SER A 179 8.03 -5.21 23.34
N ALA A 180 8.95 -4.58 22.61
CA ALA A 180 10.10 -5.24 22.00
C ALA A 180 11.14 -5.64 23.07
N PRO A 181 11.92 -6.72 22.86
CA PRO A 181 12.81 -7.27 23.89
C PRO A 181 13.83 -6.28 24.49
N THR A 182 14.40 -5.38 23.69
CA THR A 182 15.39 -4.41 24.16
C THR A 182 14.76 -3.39 25.11
N TYR A 183 13.69 -2.72 24.68
CA TYR A 183 13.02 -1.70 25.49
C TYR A 183 12.31 -2.32 26.71
N SER A 184 11.63 -3.45 26.54
CA SER A 184 10.87 -4.08 27.63
C SER A 184 11.75 -4.62 28.75
N PHE A 185 13.02 -4.92 28.46
CA PHE A 185 13.98 -5.36 29.48
C PHE A 185 14.28 -4.25 30.48
N ASP A 186 14.64 -3.05 30.00
CA ASP A 186 15.06 -1.95 30.87
C ASP A 186 15.07 -0.55 30.21
N GLY A 187 14.27 -0.35 29.18
CA GLY A 187 14.12 0.90 28.44
C GLY A 187 13.23 1.93 29.16
N SER A 188 13.55 3.21 28.98
CA SER A 188 12.77 4.38 29.43
C SER A 188 12.86 5.52 28.42
N ASP A 189 12.03 6.55 28.61
CA ASP A 189 12.13 7.82 27.89
C ASP A 189 12.04 7.71 26.36
N LEU A 190 11.09 6.90 25.86
CA LEU A 190 10.84 6.77 24.42
C LEU A 190 10.35 8.11 23.85
N ALA A 191 11.08 8.66 22.88
CA ALA A 191 10.74 9.91 22.20
C ALA A 191 10.79 9.73 20.68
N LEU A 192 9.81 10.29 19.97
CA LEU A 192 9.79 10.33 18.50
C LEU A 192 10.68 11.49 18.04
N GLU A 193 11.66 11.19 17.18
CA GLU A 193 12.53 12.18 16.55
C GLU A 193 12.03 12.56 15.16
N ASP A 194 11.63 11.57 14.35
CA ASP A 194 11.28 11.79 12.94
C ASP A 194 10.18 10.84 12.45
N TYR A 195 9.41 11.31 11.47
CA TYR A 195 8.33 10.56 10.82
C TYR A 195 8.31 10.90 9.32
N GLN A 196 8.42 9.86 8.50
CA GLN A 196 8.43 9.97 7.05
C GLN A 196 7.42 9.01 6.42
N VAL A 197 6.75 9.48 5.37
CA VAL A 197 5.87 8.67 4.53
C VAL A 197 6.62 8.37 3.24
N SER A 198 6.67 7.10 2.85
CA SER A 198 7.32 6.70 1.60
C SER A 198 6.57 7.26 0.39
N THR A 199 7.28 7.95 -0.50
CA THR A 199 6.72 8.43 -1.77
C THR A 199 6.71 7.34 -2.85
N GLU A 200 7.53 6.31 -2.69
CA GLU A 200 7.67 5.21 -3.65
C GLU A 200 6.71 4.06 -3.31
N ASN A 201 6.51 3.80 -2.02
CA ASN A 201 5.66 2.72 -1.52
C ASN A 201 4.50 3.27 -0.68
N PRO A 202 3.34 3.60 -1.29
CA PRO A 202 2.16 4.03 -0.54
C PRO A 202 1.78 3.04 0.58
N GLY A 203 1.61 3.54 1.80
CA GLY A 203 1.30 2.72 2.98
C GLY A 203 2.53 2.24 3.77
N GLU A 204 3.74 2.62 3.33
CA GLU A 204 4.99 2.46 4.06
C GLU A 204 5.35 3.75 4.83
N TYR A 205 5.78 3.58 6.08
CA TYR A 205 6.10 4.66 7.01
C TYR A 205 7.40 4.34 7.74
N THR A 206 8.31 5.32 7.81
CA THR A 206 9.56 5.21 8.58
C THR A 206 9.50 6.16 9.77
N LEU A 207 9.81 5.65 10.96
CA LEU A 207 9.81 6.42 12.20
C LEU A 207 11.12 6.22 12.93
N ASN A 208 11.74 7.31 13.35
CA ASN A 208 12.92 7.28 14.19
C ASN A 208 12.56 7.68 15.61
N TYR A 209 12.92 6.84 16.57
CA TYR A 209 12.75 7.10 17.99
C TYR A 209 14.10 7.06 18.70
N THR A 210 14.17 7.71 19.85
CA THR A 210 15.25 7.56 20.83
C THR A 210 14.68 6.99 22.13
N PHE A 211 15.49 6.21 22.85
CA PHE A 211 15.17 5.78 24.21
C PHE A 211 16.44 5.51 25.01
N THR A 212 16.30 5.32 26.32
CA THR A 212 17.42 5.04 27.22
C THR A 212 17.27 3.67 27.86
N SER A 213 18.33 2.85 27.87
CA SER A 213 18.42 1.60 28.62
C SER A 213 19.26 1.80 29.88
N SER A 214 18.89 1.16 30.98
CA SER A 214 19.70 1.19 32.22
C SER A 214 20.99 0.34 32.17
N HIS A 215 21.06 -0.58 31.21
CA HIS A 215 22.19 -1.43 30.91
C HIS A 215 22.53 -1.37 29.43
N GLY A 216 23.80 -1.63 29.11
CA GLY A 216 24.21 -1.79 27.71
C GLY A 216 23.68 -3.07 27.06
N GLY A 217 23.69 -3.08 25.72
CA GLY A 217 23.35 -4.23 24.89
C GLY A 217 21.91 -4.25 24.40
N TYR A 218 21.58 -5.30 23.64
CA TYR A 218 20.32 -5.44 22.90
C TYR A 218 19.60 -6.74 23.25
N GLY A 219 18.30 -6.78 22.95
CA GLY A 219 17.43 -7.92 23.15
C GLY A 219 17.12 -8.26 24.61
N ASN A 220 16.57 -9.45 24.83
CA ASN A 220 16.34 -9.98 26.17
C ASN A 220 17.65 -10.48 26.79
N ARG A 221 18.06 -9.83 27.89
CA ARG A 221 19.34 -10.04 28.56
C ARG A 221 19.21 -10.71 29.94
N SER A 222 18.06 -11.32 30.25
CA SER A 222 17.75 -11.87 31.59
C SER A 222 18.75 -12.90 32.10
N ASP A 223 19.40 -13.64 31.21
CA ASP A 223 20.38 -14.68 31.54
C ASP A 223 21.84 -14.22 31.39
N GLN A 224 22.08 -12.92 31.21
CA GLN A 224 23.41 -12.37 30.93
C GLN A 224 23.93 -11.52 32.10
N MET A 225 25.26 -11.48 32.26
CA MET A 225 25.88 -10.46 33.12
C MET A 225 25.89 -9.14 32.37
N VAL A 226 25.04 -8.21 32.80
CA VAL A 226 24.86 -6.89 32.17
C VAL A 226 25.78 -5.83 32.76
N THR A 227 26.19 -4.87 31.94
CA THR A 227 26.92 -3.68 32.38
C THR A 227 25.93 -2.65 32.94
N GLN A 228 26.21 -2.09 34.13
CA GLN A 228 25.39 -1.01 34.71
C GLN A 228 25.79 0.34 34.12
N VAL A 229 25.42 0.54 32.86
CA VAL A 229 25.71 1.78 32.11
C VAL A 229 24.42 2.22 31.43
N ILE A 230 23.99 3.45 31.77
CA ILE A 230 22.90 4.12 31.07
C ILE A 230 23.33 4.34 29.63
N THR A 231 22.58 3.77 28.70
CA THR A 231 22.91 3.75 27.26
C THR A 231 21.75 4.37 26.50
N GLU A 232 22.02 5.43 25.75
CA GLU A 232 21.06 6.02 24.81
C GLU A 232 21.07 5.19 23.52
N HIS A 233 19.88 4.92 22.99
CA HIS A 233 19.66 4.18 21.77
C HIS A 233 18.83 4.98 20.78
N SER A 234 19.11 4.81 19.49
CA SER A 234 18.22 5.21 18.41
C SER A 234 17.60 3.97 17.77
N ILE A 235 16.31 4.02 17.45
CA ILE A 235 15.61 2.94 16.76
C ILE A 235 14.86 3.48 15.55
N GLU A 236 15.16 2.93 14.38
CA GLU A 236 14.38 3.12 13.15
C GLU A 236 13.34 2.00 13.05
N VAL A 237 12.08 2.35 12.83
CA VAL A 237 10.98 1.41 12.64
C VAL A 237 10.29 1.68 11.32
N VAL A 238 10.17 0.64 10.48
CA VAL A 238 9.43 0.70 9.22
C VAL A 238 8.12 -0.08 9.36
N LEU A 239 7.01 0.58 9.08
CA LEU A 239 5.67 -0.01 9.05
C LEU A 239 5.15 -0.10 7.63
N TYR A 240 4.52 -1.22 7.30
CA TYR A 240 3.70 -1.35 6.10
C TYR A 240 2.27 -1.74 6.48
N ASN A 241 1.29 -0.89 6.14
CA ASN A 241 -0.13 -1.13 6.41
C ASN A 241 -0.43 -1.58 7.86
N ARG A 242 0.18 -0.90 8.85
CA ARG A 242 0.11 -1.16 10.32
C ARG A 242 0.97 -2.29 10.86
N ASN A 243 1.70 -3.00 10.02
CA ASN A 243 2.61 -4.05 10.50
C ASN A 243 4.03 -3.50 10.54
N VAL A 244 4.73 -3.66 11.67
CA VAL A 244 6.16 -3.42 11.73
C VAL A 244 6.86 -4.50 10.93
N ILE A 245 7.58 -4.10 9.88
CA ILE A 245 8.31 -5.00 8.98
C ILE A 245 9.83 -4.91 9.20
N PHE A 246 10.32 -3.79 9.71
CA PHE A 246 11.72 -3.60 10.14
C PHE A 246 11.78 -2.79 11.42
N ALA A 247 12.74 -3.13 12.28
CA ALA A 247 13.09 -2.34 13.44
C ALA A 247 14.58 -2.52 13.75
N THR A 248 15.35 -1.44 13.61
CA THR A 248 16.82 -1.47 13.74
C THR A 248 17.26 -0.54 14.85
N ILE A 249 17.99 -1.07 15.84
CA ILE A 249 18.55 -0.30 16.95
C ILE A 249 20.03 0.02 16.65
N ASP A 250 20.40 1.28 16.81
CA ASP A 250 21.75 1.84 16.63
C ASP A 250 22.42 1.45 15.30
N ASP A 251 21.62 1.22 14.25
CA ASP A 251 22.05 0.71 12.93
C ASP A 251 22.81 -0.64 12.95
N VAL A 252 22.78 -1.36 14.07
CA VAL A 252 23.59 -2.58 14.28
C VAL A 252 22.80 -3.76 14.82
N TRP A 253 21.56 -3.57 15.25
CA TRP A 253 20.76 -4.64 15.83
C TRP A 253 19.37 -4.70 15.18
N ASP A 254 19.05 -5.85 14.60
CA ASP A 254 17.72 -6.16 14.10
C ASP A 254 16.85 -6.63 15.28
N GLU A 255 15.96 -5.74 15.73
CA GLU A 255 15.08 -5.99 16.86
C GLU A 255 13.94 -6.96 16.50
N VAL A 256 13.56 -7.07 15.21
CA VAL A 256 12.54 -8.02 14.78
C VAL A 256 13.08 -9.45 14.84
N ASN A 257 14.28 -9.67 14.31
CA ASN A 257 14.91 -10.99 14.22
C ASN A 257 15.82 -11.32 15.40
N GLN A 258 16.08 -10.36 16.30
CA GLN A 258 16.93 -10.49 17.48
C GLN A 258 18.36 -10.93 17.13
N VAL A 259 18.96 -10.27 16.13
CA VAL A 259 20.32 -10.56 15.65
C VAL A 259 21.10 -9.28 15.39
N MET A 260 22.42 -9.35 15.56
CA MET A 260 23.30 -8.26 15.12
C MET A 260 23.26 -8.19 13.59
N LEU A 261 23.08 -6.98 13.06
CA LEU A 261 23.30 -6.72 11.65
C LEU A 261 24.79 -6.87 11.35
N GLU A 262 25.10 -7.54 10.25
CA GLU A 262 26.47 -7.57 9.75
C GLU A 262 26.88 -6.16 9.37
N LYS A 263 28.04 -5.72 9.87
CA LYS A 263 28.59 -4.43 9.49
C LYS A 263 28.81 -4.42 7.99
N THR A 264 28.45 -3.31 7.38
CA THR A 264 28.79 -3.08 5.98
C THR A 264 30.07 -2.28 5.87
N VAL A 265 30.91 -2.64 4.91
CA VAL A 265 32.17 -1.96 4.60
C VAL A 265 32.06 -1.40 3.19
N THR A 266 32.50 -0.15 3.04
CA THR A 266 32.61 0.49 1.74
C THR A 266 33.90 0.05 1.09
N MET A 267 33.80 -0.66 -0.02
CA MET A 267 34.91 -1.17 -0.80
C MET A 267 35.08 -0.34 -2.06
N LYS A 268 36.32 0.00 -2.37
CA LYS A 268 36.74 0.78 -3.54
C LYS A 268 37.61 -0.08 -4.45
N SER A 269 37.25 -0.12 -5.71
CA SER A 269 37.97 -0.89 -6.73
C SER A 269 39.29 -0.24 -7.12
N GLN A 270 40.15 -1.00 -7.79
CA GLN A 270 41.23 -0.44 -8.58
C GLN A 270 40.68 0.27 -9.81
N GLU A 271 41.53 1.06 -10.48
CA GLU A 271 41.18 1.66 -11.76
C GLU A 271 40.89 0.57 -12.79
N MET A 272 39.73 0.64 -13.43
CA MET A 272 39.27 -0.30 -14.45
C MET A 272 38.88 0.46 -15.70
N ASN A 273 38.95 -0.15 -16.87
CA ASN A 273 38.40 0.45 -18.08
C ASN A 273 36.87 0.51 -17.97
N CYS A 274 36.28 1.71 -18.07
CA CYS A 274 34.84 1.91 -17.89
C CYS A 274 33.97 1.12 -18.88
N SER A 275 34.53 0.75 -20.04
CA SER A 275 33.83 0.03 -21.12
C SER A 275 34.17 -1.47 -21.17
N GLN A 276 35.01 -1.95 -20.24
CA GLN A 276 35.43 -3.36 -20.17
C GLN A 276 35.53 -3.83 -18.72
N THR A 277 34.51 -3.56 -17.91
CA THR A 277 34.48 -4.03 -16.53
C THR A 277 34.23 -5.55 -16.48
N PRO A 278 34.54 -6.22 -15.35
CA PRO A 278 34.26 -7.65 -15.20
C PRO A 278 32.78 -8.01 -15.41
N TRP A 279 31.85 -7.19 -14.92
CA TRP A 279 30.41 -7.42 -15.10
C TRP A 279 29.93 -7.15 -16.53
N GLN A 280 30.50 -6.17 -17.24
CA GLN A 280 30.20 -5.96 -18.67
C GLN A 280 30.68 -7.14 -19.52
N THR A 281 31.86 -7.67 -19.20
CA THR A 281 32.39 -8.87 -19.88
C THR A 281 31.53 -10.09 -19.58
N TRP A 282 31.18 -10.30 -18.31
CA TRP A 282 30.28 -11.37 -17.87
C TRP A 282 28.90 -11.30 -18.55
N TYR A 283 28.34 -10.09 -18.66
CA TYR A 283 27.07 -9.86 -19.34
C TYR A 283 27.15 -10.18 -20.85
N ALA A 284 28.21 -9.72 -21.53
CA ALA A 284 28.42 -9.98 -22.95
C ALA A 284 28.62 -11.49 -23.25
N ASP A 285 29.36 -12.19 -22.39
CA ASP A 285 29.61 -13.63 -22.52
C ASP A 285 28.37 -14.48 -22.20
N GLY A 286 27.47 -13.97 -21.35
CA GLY A 286 26.24 -14.64 -20.95
C GLY A 286 25.19 -14.79 -22.07
N ASN A 287 25.34 -14.09 -23.20
CA ASN A 287 24.42 -14.09 -24.34
C ASN A 287 22.95 -13.86 -23.93
N ILE A 288 22.72 -12.95 -22.99
CA ILE A 288 21.40 -12.61 -22.43
C ILE A 288 20.85 -11.42 -23.21
N ASN A 289 19.63 -11.50 -23.74
CA ASN A 289 18.95 -10.39 -24.42
C ASN A 289 17.76 -9.92 -23.58
N PHE A 290 17.74 -8.64 -23.23
CA PHE A 290 16.61 -8.01 -22.54
C PHE A 290 15.84 -7.06 -23.48
N PHE A 291 14.53 -6.90 -23.24
CA PHE A 291 13.73 -5.88 -23.92
C PHE A 291 14.17 -4.44 -23.58
N LYS A 292 14.81 -4.27 -22.42
CA LYS A 292 15.47 -3.05 -21.96
C LYS A 292 16.82 -3.47 -21.37
N GLU A 293 17.91 -2.89 -21.86
CA GLU A 293 19.25 -3.14 -21.31
C GLU A 293 19.30 -2.77 -19.81
N PRO A 294 19.93 -3.61 -18.97
CA PRO A 294 20.09 -3.31 -17.56
C PRO A 294 21.00 -2.09 -17.36
N THR A 295 20.76 -1.37 -16.29
CA THR A 295 21.65 -0.30 -15.81
C THR A 295 22.96 -0.88 -15.29
N GLU A 296 24.00 -0.04 -15.20
CA GLU A 296 25.31 -0.44 -14.65
C GLU A 296 25.16 -0.99 -13.22
N GLU A 297 24.30 -0.38 -12.40
CA GLU A 297 24.03 -0.83 -11.03
C GLU A 297 23.38 -2.22 -10.98
N GLU A 298 22.34 -2.44 -11.77
CA GLU A 298 21.69 -3.76 -11.88
C GLU A 298 22.68 -4.84 -12.36
N LEU A 299 23.59 -4.50 -13.29
CA LEU A 299 24.64 -5.42 -13.75
C LEU A 299 25.64 -5.75 -12.66
N VAL A 300 26.11 -4.77 -11.88
CA VAL A 300 27.05 -4.99 -10.77
C VAL A 300 26.41 -5.87 -9.70
N ILE A 301 25.17 -5.56 -9.30
CA ILE A 301 24.42 -6.35 -8.31
C ILE A 301 24.25 -7.79 -8.80
N ALA A 302 23.82 -7.97 -10.04
CA ALA A 302 23.63 -9.30 -10.62
C ALA A 302 24.94 -10.09 -10.70
N TYR A 303 26.04 -9.44 -11.11
CA TYR A 303 27.35 -10.07 -11.22
C TYR A 303 27.87 -10.54 -9.87
N PHE A 304 27.92 -9.67 -8.86
CA PHE A 304 28.42 -10.04 -7.54
C PHE A 304 27.53 -11.06 -6.83
N GLY A 305 26.20 -10.91 -6.95
CA GLY A 305 25.25 -11.88 -6.42
C GLY A 305 25.36 -13.25 -7.07
N THR A 306 25.52 -13.31 -8.40
CA THR A 306 25.55 -14.59 -9.14
C THR A 306 26.90 -15.27 -9.07
N VAL A 307 27.99 -14.52 -9.26
CA VAL A 307 29.34 -15.09 -9.41
C VAL A 307 29.98 -15.34 -8.05
N TYR A 308 29.72 -14.48 -7.06
CA TYR A 308 30.39 -14.53 -5.75
C TYR A 308 29.44 -14.72 -4.57
N ASN A 309 28.12 -14.71 -4.79
CA ASN A 309 27.13 -14.69 -3.71
C ASN A 309 27.36 -13.54 -2.71
N ILE A 310 27.72 -12.36 -3.26
CA ILE A 310 27.94 -11.13 -2.50
C ILE A 310 26.79 -10.16 -2.78
N GLU A 311 26.12 -9.72 -1.73
CA GLU A 311 25.16 -8.62 -1.82
C GLU A 311 25.89 -7.29 -1.87
N VAL A 312 25.51 -6.45 -2.83
CA VAL A 312 26.11 -5.14 -3.10
C VAL A 312 25.01 -4.08 -3.04
N SER A 313 25.31 -2.95 -2.42
CA SER A 313 24.47 -1.74 -2.44
C SER A 313 25.34 -0.48 -2.61
N ASP A 314 24.69 0.69 -2.72
CA ASP A 314 25.30 2.02 -2.77
C ASP A 314 26.41 2.15 -3.83
N LEU A 315 26.15 1.65 -5.04
CA LEU A 315 27.12 1.75 -6.14
C LEU A 315 27.36 3.22 -6.50
N SER A 316 28.63 3.62 -6.55
CA SER A 316 29.03 4.88 -7.16
C SER A 316 30.24 4.69 -8.08
N GLN A 317 30.27 5.50 -9.15
CA GLN A 317 31.32 5.49 -10.15
C GLN A 317 32.00 6.85 -10.19
N THR A 318 33.33 6.87 -10.14
CA THR A 318 34.17 8.03 -10.42
C THR A 318 34.88 7.81 -11.74
N SER A 319 34.65 8.69 -12.72
CA SER A 319 35.41 8.67 -13.97
C SER A 319 36.77 9.32 -13.76
N LEU A 320 37.81 8.68 -14.27
CA LEU A 320 39.20 9.13 -14.25
C LEU A 320 39.62 9.55 -15.66
N ASP A 321 40.81 10.13 -15.78
CA ASP A 321 41.42 10.43 -17.06
C ASP A 321 41.64 9.14 -17.89
N ASP A 322 41.75 9.27 -19.21
CA ASP A 322 42.02 8.18 -20.16
C ASP A 322 40.96 7.06 -20.27
N GLY A 323 39.72 7.31 -19.81
CA GLY A 323 38.61 6.35 -19.96
C GLY A 323 38.59 5.24 -18.92
N ASN A 324 39.31 5.45 -17.81
CA ASN A 324 39.27 4.58 -16.64
C ASN A 324 38.20 5.06 -15.64
N CYS A 325 37.70 4.12 -14.86
CA CYS A 325 36.69 4.31 -13.83
C CYS A 325 37.14 3.64 -12.55
N GLN A 326 36.69 4.22 -11.45
CA GLN A 326 36.81 3.62 -10.13
C GLN A 326 35.43 3.55 -9.50
N TYR A 327 35.08 2.36 -9.06
CA TYR A 327 33.80 2.04 -8.45
C TYR A 327 33.94 1.91 -6.95
N THR A 328 32.93 2.38 -6.23
CA THR A 328 32.77 2.19 -4.80
C THR A 328 31.45 1.46 -4.57
N ILE A 329 31.48 0.43 -3.73
CA ILE A 329 30.34 -0.40 -3.38
C ILE A 329 30.28 -0.59 -1.87
N LYS A 330 29.08 -0.82 -1.33
CA LYS A 330 28.89 -1.21 0.06
C LYS A 330 28.53 -2.69 0.11
N VAL A 331 29.21 -3.43 0.98
CA VAL A 331 29.08 -4.89 1.12
C VAL A 331 29.12 -5.29 2.59
N LYS A 332 28.64 -6.48 2.93
CA LYS A 332 28.81 -7.04 4.29
C LYS A 332 30.29 -7.31 4.60
N GLU A 333 30.69 -7.19 5.86
CA GLU A 333 32.06 -7.45 6.36
C GLU A 333 32.55 -8.86 5.98
N SER A 334 31.63 -9.83 5.93
CA SER A 334 31.87 -11.20 5.46
C SER A 334 32.40 -11.29 4.01
N ALA A 335 32.16 -10.28 3.17
CA ALA A 335 32.61 -10.23 1.78
C ALA A 335 33.95 -9.51 1.56
N VAL A 336 34.50 -8.87 2.60
CA VAL A 336 35.71 -8.02 2.51
C VAL A 336 36.93 -8.84 2.09
N GLU A 337 37.11 -10.04 2.65
CA GLU A 337 38.24 -10.92 2.30
C GLU A 337 38.24 -11.24 0.79
N THR A 338 37.11 -11.74 0.27
CA THR A 338 36.94 -12.05 -1.16
C THR A 338 37.20 -10.85 -2.05
N LEU A 339 36.68 -9.67 -1.69
CA LEU A 339 36.87 -8.45 -2.49
C LEU A 339 38.31 -7.93 -2.43
N THR A 340 38.98 -8.09 -1.30
CA THR A 340 40.41 -7.74 -1.15
C THR A 340 41.28 -8.63 -2.03
N GLU A 341 40.98 -9.92 -2.13
CA GLU A 341 41.65 -10.84 -3.07
C GLU A 341 41.41 -10.45 -4.53
N MET A 342 40.25 -9.86 -4.84
CA MET A 342 39.94 -9.28 -6.15
C MET A 342 40.57 -7.90 -6.39
N GLY A 343 41.34 -7.38 -5.44
CA GLY A 343 42.06 -6.11 -5.54
C GLY A 343 41.29 -4.88 -5.06
N TRP A 344 40.08 -5.04 -4.50
CA TRP A 344 39.35 -3.95 -3.86
C TRP A 344 40.00 -3.58 -2.52
N GLN A 345 39.79 -2.36 -2.07
CA GLN A 345 40.33 -1.82 -0.82
C GLN A 345 39.23 -1.11 -0.05
N GLU A 346 39.24 -1.20 1.27
CA GLU A 346 38.35 -0.39 2.11
C GLU A 346 38.57 1.10 1.83
N ALA A 347 37.48 1.85 1.66
CA ALA A 347 37.48 3.23 1.16
C ALA A 347 37.74 4.29 2.23
#